data_AF-A0A2E8HMP4-F1
#
_entry.id   AF-A0A2E8HMP4-F1
#
_cell.length_a   1.000
_cell.length_b   1.000
_cell.length_c   1.000
_cell.angle_alpha   90.00
_cell.angle_beta   90.00
_cell.angle_gamma   90.00
#
_symmetry.space_group_name_H-M   'P 1'
#
loop_
_entity.id
_entity.type
_entity.pdbx_description
1 polymer ?
#
loop_
_entity_poly.entity_id
_entity_poly.type
_entity_poly.pdbx_seq_one_letter_code
_entity_poly.pdbx_strand_id
1 'polypeptide(L)'
;MKNSREPFRRSRAAFRVAAAALLLPCLIAAQGCADRQRRNPLDPQAVSPESSLTPLDAVAADGQVLLTWDYSQFRDISGFRLYRRGGVGDLVRDLPPESVEFADKEVENGVAYVYELALIVETEGEQLTGAAIIATPGPEVGWVADRGSGLVWQLAPDGRQGVFAQGWFSSLVAIAVNREDRSCWVSAGKTRGLYRIDAEGDLRLIELDLTSPGDLSIDSGSGIGWVADLTRQRVFQFSTRANIDSLGMTEVDASFENPISLGAVGESCWIVDRPAGRVLLYDGAAA
;
A
#
# COMPACT_ATOMS: atom_id res chain seq x y z
N MET A 1 -30.81 32.95 -49.65
CA MET A 1 -30.73 32.39 -51.03
C MET A 1 -29.52 32.97 -51.72
N LYS A 2 -28.63 32.12 -52.29
CA LYS A 2 -27.60 32.45 -53.30
C LYS A 2 -26.53 33.51 -52.91
N ASN A 3 -25.26 33.40 -53.30
CA ASN A 3 -24.58 32.40 -54.11
C ASN A 3 -23.09 32.33 -53.72
N SER A 4 -22.51 31.13 -53.76
CA SER A 4 -21.07 30.94 -53.81
C SER A 4 -20.51 31.26 -55.22
N ARG A 5 -19.26 31.70 -55.28
CA ARG A 5 -18.34 31.46 -56.43
C ARG A 5 -16.90 31.82 -56.06
N GLU A 6 -16.05 30.81 -56.02
CA GLU A 6 -14.58 30.91 -56.05
C GLU A 6 -14.10 31.24 -57.49
N PRO A 7 -12.85 31.70 -57.76
CA PRO A 7 -11.67 30.81 -57.64
C PRO A 7 -10.26 31.44 -57.37
N PHE A 8 -9.33 30.55 -56.99
CA PHE A 8 -7.86 30.56 -57.20
C PHE A 8 -7.23 31.54 -58.23
N ARG A 9 -6.11 32.24 -57.88
CA ARG A 9 -4.69 31.86 -58.23
C ARG A 9 -3.61 32.84 -57.69
N ARG A 10 -2.32 32.50 -57.91
CA ARG A 10 -1.10 32.98 -57.21
C ARG A 10 -0.38 34.22 -57.80
N SER A 11 0.34 34.91 -56.89
CA SER A 11 1.67 35.57 -57.03
C SER A 11 1.87 36.87 -57.83
N ARG A 12 2.52 37.88 -57.21
CA ARG A 12 3.97 38.22 -57.38
C ARG A 12 4.42 39.32 -56.38
N ALA A 13 5.73 39.56 -56.28
CA ALA A 13 6.41 40.35 -55.22
C ALA A 13 6.70 41.82 -55.59
N ALA A 14 7.10 42.66 -54.61
CA ALA A 14 8.27 43.56 -54.71
C ALA A 14 8.56 44.41 -53.43
N PHE A 15 9.85 44.52 -53.06
CA PHE A 15 10.57 45.69 -52.50
C PHE A 15 10.25 46.14 -51.04
N ARG A 16 11.20 46.60 -50.18
CA ARG A 16 12.63 46.98 -50.34
C ARG A 16 13.39 47.01 -48.99
N VAL A 17 14.69 46.65 -48.97
CA VAL A 17 15.88 47.29 -48.29
C VAL A 17 15.77 47.63 -46.77
N ALA A 18 16.72 47.36 -45.85
CA ALA A 18 18.14 46.92 -45.87
C ALA A 18 18.41 45.96 -44.66
N ALA A 19 19.61 45.55 -44.22
CA ALA A 19 21.02 45.75 -44.65
C ALA A 19 21.85 44.46 -44.36
N ALA A 20 23.14 44.55 -44.00
CA ALA A 20 23.97 43.42 -43.53
C ALA A 20 25.16 43.87 -42.63
N ALA A 21 25.92 42.88 -42.11
CA ALA A 21 27.17 42.91 -41.31
C ALA A 21 27.00 42.69 -39.79
N LEU A 22 27.84 41.92 -39.08
CA LEU A 22 28.98 41.04 -39.45
C LEU A 22 29.17 39.96 -38.36
N LEU A 23 29.68 38.77 -38.70
CA LEU A 23 29.94 37.65 -37.77
C LEU A 23 31.41 37.61 -37.32
N LEU A 24 31.66 37.23 -36.06
CA LEU A 24 32.95 36.73 -35.57
C LEU A 24 32.74 35.64 -34.52
N PRO A 25 33.37 34.44 -34.61
CA PRO A 25 33.23 33.38 -33.62
C PRO A 25 34.33 33.44 -32.55
N CYS A 26 34.02 33.05 -31.31
CA CYS A 26 35.00 32.74 -30.28
C CYS A 26 34.71 31.35 -29.70
N LEU A 27 35.49 30.37 -30.16
CA LEU A 27 35.65 29.08 -29.48
C LEU A 27 36.69 29.26 -28.37
N ILE A 28 36.27 29.11 -27.11
CA ILE A 28 37.17 28.90 -25.98
C ILE A 28 36.74 27.59 -25.31
N ALA A 29 37.72 26.71 -25.09
CA ALA A 29 37.47 25.36 -24.59
C ALA A 29 36.99 25.37 -23.13
N ALA A 30 35.90 24.63 -22.87
CA ALA A 30 35.47 24.29 -21.53
C ALA A 30 35.81 22.82 -21.25
N GLN A 31 37.04 22.56 -20.79
CA GLN A 31 37.36 21.37 -20.00
C GLN A 31 37.88 21.80 -18.64
N GLY A 32 37.24 21.30 -17.57
CA GLY A 32 37.56 21.60 -16.18
C GLY A 32 36.38 22.19 -15.41
N CYS A 33 36.04 21.54 -14.28
CA CYS A 33 35.04 21.94 -13.30
C CYS A 33 33.56 21.95 -13.73
N ALA A 34 32.94 20.76 -13.79
CA ALA A 34 31.52 20.62 -13.44
C ALA A 34 31.10 19.24 -12.88
N ASP A 35 32.02 18.34 -12.54
CA ASP A 35 31.68 17.12 -11.78
C ASP A 35 31.55 17.46 -10.28
N ARG A 36 30.61 18.35 -9.99
CA ARG A 36 30.18 18.68 -8.62
C ARG A 36 29.10 17.68 -8.25
N GLN A 37 29.38 16.79 -7.30
CA GLN A 37 28.34 16.08 -6.55
C GLN A 37 27.21 17.06 -6.19
N ARG A 38 25.97 16.72 -6.55
CA ARG A 38 24.80 17.59 -6.34
C ARG A 38 24.40 17.61 -4.86
N ARG A 39 25.16 18.35 -4.04
CA ARG A 39 24.92 18.53 -2.60
C ARG A 39 23.86 19.60 -2.29
N ASN A 40 22.90 19.82 -3.20
CA ASN A 40 21.80 20.75 -2.96
C ASN A 40 20.63 19.99 -2.31
N PRO A 41 20.30 20.22 -1.03
CA PRO A 41 19.21 19.51 -0.35
C PRO A 41 17.81 19.85 -0.88
N LEU A 42 17.70 20.74 -1.87
CA LEU A 42 16.46 21.09 -2.57
C LEU A 42 16.46 20.64 -4.05
N ASP A 43 17.44 19.86 -4.48
CA ASP A 43 17.43 19.23 -5.82
C ASP A 43 16.56 17.96 -5.75
N PRO A 44 15.50 17.82 -6.56
CA PRO A 44 14.67 16.61 -6.59
C PRO A 44 15.40 15.32 -6.97
N GLN A 45 16.65 15.43 -7.47
CA GLN A 45 17.54 14.31 -7.76
C GLN A 45 18.78 14.26 -6.87
N ALA A 46 18.85 15.04 -5.79
CA ALA A 46 19.87 14.83 -4.76
C ALA A 46 19.49 13.63 -3.88
N VAL A 47 20.33 12.60 -3.90
CA VAL A 47 20.31 11.54 -2.89
C VAL A 47 20.71 12.17 -1.56
N SER A 48 19.83 12.10 -0.56
CA SER A 48 20.16 12.59 0.79
C SER A 48 21.23 11.68 1.40
N PRO A 49 22.34 12.20 1.95
CA PRO A 49 23.33 11.39 2.66
C PRO A 49 22.76 10.68 3.89
N GLU A 50 21.61 11.13 4.40
CA GLU A 50 20.95 10.57 5.59
C GLU A 50 19.96 9.44 5.25
N SER A 51 19.63 9.20 3.97
CA SER A 51 18.70 8.15 3.55
C SER A 51 19.37 6.86 3.07
N SER A 52 20.68 6.68 3.28
CA SER A 52 21.47 5.59 2.66
C SER A 52 22.14 4.61 3.65
N LEU A 53 21.68 4.52 4.90
CA LEU A 53 22.45 3.83 5.97
C LEU A 53 21.75 2.66 6.70
N THR A 54 20.66 2.12 6.15
CA THR A 54 20.24 0.71 6.39
C THR A 54 19.36 0.24 5.20
N PRO A 55 19.93 -0.21 4.07
CA PRO A 55 19.12 -0.68 2.94
C PRO A 55 18.57 -2.10 3.13
N LEU A 56 19.01 -2.84 4.17
CA LEU A 56 18.40 -4.11 4.56
C LEU A 56 17.04 -3.85 5.22
N ASP A 57 15.96 -4.32 4.58
CA ASP A 57 14.63 -4.42 5.16
C ASP A 57 14.24 -5.89 5.40
N ALA A 58 13.26 -6.12 6.29
CA ALA A 58 12.78 -7.43 6.70
C ALA A 58 11.28 -7.38 7.00
N VAL A 59 10.49 -7.97 6.11
CA VAL A 59 9.04 -8.10 6.23
C VAL A 59 8.70 -9.49 6.75
N ALA A 60 8.16 -9.56 7.97
CA ALA A 60 7.63 -10.80 8.52
C ALA A 60 6.38 -11.26 7.75
N ALA A 61 6.21 -12.58 7.64
CA ALA A 61 5.01 -13.22 7.10
C ALA A 61 4.76 -14.55 7.84
N ASP A 62 3.70 -15.28 7.47
CA ASP A 62 3.42 -16.60 8.03
C ASP A 62 4.47 -17.62 7.56
N GLY A 63 5.24 -18.17 8.51
CA GLY A 63 6.28 -19.17 8.27
C GLY A 63 7.52 -18.69 7.51
N GLN A 64 7.70 -17.37 7.31
CA GLN A 64 8.88 -16.83 6.61
C GLN A 64 9.18 -15.36 6.97
N VAL A 65 10.42 -14.93 6.71
CA VAL A 65 10.80 -13.51 6.63
C VAL A 65 11.29 -13.22 5.22
N LEU A 66 10.70 -12.22 4.56
CA LEU A 66 11.19 -11.68 3.30
C LEU A 66 12.18 -10.55 3.60
N LEU A 67 13.42 -10.72 3.17
CA LEU A 67 14.49 -9.73 3.31
C LEU A 67 14.78 -9.12 1.95
N THR A 68 15.01 -7.81 1.92
CA THR A 68 15.33 -7.07 0.69
C THR A 68 16.47 -6.08 0.94
N TRP A 69 17.25 -5.77 -0.09
CA TRP A 69 18.31 -4.77 -0.05
C TRP A 69 18.67 -4.26 -1.44
N ASP A 70 19.15 -3.02 -1.52
CA ASP A 70 19.72 -2.45 -2.75
C ASP A 70 21.14 -1.94 -2.51
N TYR A 71 22.10 -2.62 -3.16
CA TYR A 71 23.49 -2.21 -3.26
C TYR A 71 23.96 -2.07 -4.72
N SER A 72 23.03 -1.99 -5.68
CA SER A 72 23.29 -1.96 -7.14
C SER A 72 24.19 -0.82 -7.63
N GLN A 73 24.34 0.22 -6.81
CA GLN A 73 25.24 1.36 -7.02
C GLN A 73 26.74 1.01 -6.88
N PHE A 74 27.08 -0.06 -6.16
CA PHE A 74 28.45 -0.54 -5.96
C PHE A 74 28.80 -1.61 -7.01
N ARG A 75 30.04 -1.60 -7.52
CA ARG A 75 30.47 -2.45 -8.66
C ARG A 75 31.52 -3.49 -8.30
N ASP A 76 32.03 -3.37 -7.08
CA ASP A 76 33.08 -4.12 -6.41
C ASP A 76 32.52 -5.13 -5.40
N ILE A 77 31.19 -5.23 -5.30
CA ILE A 77 30.50 -6.28 -4.57
C ILE A 77 30.48 -7.55 -5.42
N SER A 78 31.07 -8.60 -4.87
CA SER A 78 31.17 -9.96 -5.44
C SER A 78 30.16 -10.95 -4.83
N GLY A 79 29.39 -10.52 -3.83
CA GLY A 79 28.32 -11.30 -3.20
C GLY A 79 27.88 -10.70 -1.86
N PHE A 80 26.96 -11.40 -1.18
CA PHE A 80 26.45 -11.04 0.13
C PHE A 80 26.47 -12.25 1.08
N ARG A 81 26.54 -11.99 2.39
CA ARG A 81 26.25 -12.96 3.44
C ARG A 81 25.14 -12.45 4.33
N LEU A 82 24.11 -13.26 4.48
CA LEU A 82 22.98 -13.00 5.37
C LEU A 82 23.15 -13.78 6.66
N TYR A 83 23.06 -13.10 7.79
CA TYR A 83 23.18 -13.64 9.14
C TYR A 83 21.89 -13.53 9.92
N ARG A 84 21.64 -14.49 10.82
CA ARG A 84 20.46 -14.52 11.69
C ARG A 84 20.87 -14.64 13.16
N ARG A 85 20.97 -13.45 13.77
CA ARG A 85 21.21 -13.15 15.19
C ARG A 85 22.66 -13.29 15.70
N GLY A 86 23.58 -12.48 15.15
CA GLY A 86 24.78 -12.07 15.91
C GLY A 86 26.07 -11.75 15.16
N GLY A 87 26.11 -11.88 13.83
CA GLY A 87 27.31 -11.69 13.01
C GLY A 87 27.96 -13.03 12.60
N VAL A 88 29.29 -13.05 12.47
CA VAL A 88 30.06 -14.21 11.98
C VAL A 88 29.92 -15.43 12.90
N GLY A 89 28.95 -16.29 12.61
CA GLY A 89 28.66 -17.51 13.35
C GLY A 89 27.31 -18.14 12.99
N ASP A 90 26.30 -17.31 12.71
CA ASP A 90 24.92 -17.74 12.41
C ASP A 90 24.54 -17.41 10.96
N LEU A 91 25.30 -17.96 10.00
CA LEU A 91 25.10 -17.76 8.56
C LEU A 91 23.82 -18.44 8.08
N VAL A 92 22.92 -17.67 7.48
CA VAL A 92 21.73 -18.16 6.77
C VAL A 92 22.11 -18.54 5.33
N ARG A 93 22.81 -17.64 4.63
CA ARG A 93 23.04 -17.78 3.19
C ARG A 93 24.20 -16.96 2.65
N ASP A 94 25.05 -17.58 1.83
CA ASP A 94 25.87 -16.89 0.82
C ASP A 94 25.03 -16.63 -0.44
N LEU A 95 25.07 -15.41 -0.96
CA LEU A 95 24.25 -14.95 -2.08
C LEU A 95 25.12 -14.26 -3.15
N PRO A 96 24.83 -14.47 -4.45
CA PRO A 96 25.57 -13.85 -5.55
C PRO A 96 25.25 -12.34 -5.68
N PRO A 97 26.10 -11.53 -6.34
CA PRO A 97 26.04 -10.06 -6.28
C PRO A 97 24.82 -9.44 -6.96
N GLU A 98 24.12 -10.17 -7.82
CA GLU A 98 22.83 -9.78 -8.40
C GLU A 98 21.63 -9.93 -7.46
N SER A 99 21.83 -10.50 -6.26
CA SER A 99 20.75 -10.73 -5.29
C SER A 99 20.29 -9.42 -4.65
N VAL A 100 18.98 -9.16 -4.68
CA VAL A 100 18.32 -8.02 -4.02
C VAL A 100 17.27 -8.45 -2.98
N GLU A 101 17.01 -9.76 -2.88
CA GLU A 101 16.03 -10.33 -1.96
C GLU A 101 16.41 -11.75 -1.51
N PHE A 102 15.90 -12.16 -0.35
CA PHE A 102 15.92 -13.55 0.10
C PHE A 102 14.74 -13.83 1.05
N ALA A 103 14.08 -14.98 0.86
CA ALA A 103 13.03 -15.45 1.76
C ALA A 103 13.58 -16.53 2.71
N ASP A 104 13.78 -16.16 3.98
CA ASP A 104 14.13 -17.12 5.03
C ASP A 104 12.88 -17.88 5.46
N LYS A 105 12.84 -19.18 5.18
CA LYS A 105 11.73 -20.10 5.50
C LYS A 105 12.09 -21.10 6.61
N GLU A 106 13.27 -20.98 7.20
CA GLU A 106 13.73 -21.85 8.30
C GLU A 106 13.47 -21.16 9.65
N VAL A 107 12.30 -20.55 9.78
CA VAL A 107 11.86 -19.71 10.91
C VAL A 107 10.59 -20.24 11.55
N GLU A 108 10.41 -19.96 12.83
CA GLU A 108 9.22 -20.31 13.60
C GLU A 108 8.36 -19.07 13.90
N ASN A 109 7.04 -19.19 13.74
CA ASN A 109 6.10 -18.13 14.08
C ASN A 109 6.17 -17.77 15.58
N GLY A 110 6.06 -16.48 15.90
CA GLY A 110 6.19 -15.94 17.24
C GLY A 110 7.64 -15.79 17.74
N VAL A 111 8.65 -16.27 17.00
CA VAL A 111 10.06 -16.10 17.33
C VAL A 111 10.62 -14.84 16.68
N ALA A 112 11.18 -13.94 17.48
CA ALA A 112 11.83 -12.73 16.98
C ALA A 112 13.25 -13.04 16.47
N TYR A 113 13.51 -12.80 15.19
CA TYR A 113 14.82 -12.95 14.57
C TYR A 113 15.45 -11.56 14.36
N VAL A 114 16.78 -11.52 14.38
CA VAL A 114 17.57 -10.31 14.09
C VAL A 114 18.42 -10.63 12.86
N TYR A 115 18.26 -9.88 11.78
CA TYR A 115 19.01 -10.09 10.55
C TYR A 115 20.07 -9.02 10.36
N GLU A 116 21.25 -9.45 9.92
CA GLU A 116 22.37 -8.61 9.53
C GLU A 116 22.86 -9.04 8.15
N LEU A 117 23.26 -8.07 7.33
CA LEU A 117 23.84 -8.31 6.01
C LEU A 117 25.33 -7.90 6.02
N ALA A 118 26.18 -8.73 5.44
CA ALA A 118 27.55 -8.39 5.08
C ALA A 118 27.73 -8.38 3.56
N LEU A 119 28.54 -7.45 3.07
CA LEU A 119 28.94 -7.34 1.67
C LEU A 119 30.26 -8.10 1.49
N ILE A 120 30.41 -8.83 0.38
CA ILE A 120 31.70 -9.43 0.00
C ILE A 120 32.34 -8.56 -1.07
N VAL A 121 33.24 -7.67 -0.67
CA VAL A 121 33.94 -6.72 -1.54
C VAL A 121 35.21 -7.36 -2.11
N GLU A 122 35.43 -7.28 -3.42
CA GLU A 122 36.51 -8.01 -4.13
C GLU A 122 37.91 -7.86 -3.49
N THR A 123 38.25 -6.67 -2.99
CA THR A 123 39.57 -6.36 -2.41
C THR A 123 39.59 -6.25 -0.89
N GLU A 124 38.43 -6.10 -0.25
CA GLU A 124 38.31 -5.85 1.20
C GLU A 124 37.71 -7.03 1.96
N GLY A 125 37.25 -8.07 1.26
CA GLY A 125 36.64 -9.25 1.85
C GLY A 125 35.26 -8.95 2.40
N GLU A 126 34.90 -9.61 3.51
CA GLU A 126 33.60 -9.44 4.15
C GLU A 126 33.55 -8.15 4.97
N GLN A 127 32.56 -7.30 4.67
CA GLN A 127 32.29 -6.04 5.34
C GLN A 127 30.86 -6.04 5.90
N LEU A 128 30.72 -6.05 7.22
CA LEU A 128 29.41 -5.93 7.87
C LEU A 128 28.82 -4.54 7.62
N THR A 129 27.54 -4.49 7.24
CA THR A 129 26.83 -3.23 7.00
C THR A 129 26.52 -2.45 8.28
N GLY A 130 26.60 -3.12 9.44
CA GLY A 130 26.21 -2.56 10.74
C GLY A 130 24.69 -2.39 10.94
N ALA A 131 23.90 -2.73 9.92
CA ALA A 131 22.45 -2.70 9.96
C ALA A 131 21.91 -4.02 10.55
N ALA A 132 21.23 -3.92 11.69
CA ALA A 132 20.50 -5.03 12.30
C ALA A 132 19.00 -4.73 12.30
N ILE A 133 18.18 -5.61 11.70
CA ILE A 133 16.72 -5.45 11.64
C ILE A 133 16.00 -6.62 12.31
N ILE A 134 14.86 -6.34 12.96
CA ILE A 134 14.09 -7.34 13.72
C ILE A 134 12.81 -7.68 12.97
N ALA A 135 12.56 -8.97 12.74
CA ALA A 135 11.31 -9.50 12.21
C ALA A 135 10.75 -10.60 13.13
N THR A 136 9.43 -10.75 13.21
CA THR A 136 8.78 -11.84 13.94
C THR A 136 7.69 -12.46 13.06
N PRO A 137 7.97 -13.59 12.36
CA PRO A 137 6.98 -14.34 11.60
C PRO A 137 5.74 -14.66 12.42
N GLY A 138 4.58 -14.76 11.75
CA GLY A 138 3.32 -15.00 12.45
C GLY A 138 2.12 -15.14 11.50
N PRO A 139 1.04 -15.82 11.94
CA PRO A 139 -0.21 -15.92 11.19
C PRO A 139 -1.12 -14.68 11.33
N GLU A 140 -0.71 -13.65 12.08
CA GLU A 140 -1.52 -12.47 12.38
C GLU A 140 -1.82 -11.65 11.12
N VAL A 141 -3.11 -11.29 10.95
CA VAL A 141 -3.59 -10.44 9.85
C VAL A 141 -3.87 -9.04 10.37
N GLY A 142 -2.88 -8.15 10.24
CA GLY A 142 -2.98 -6.75 10.64
C GLY A 142 -3.43 -5.85 9.49
N TRP A 143 -4.43 -4.99 9.75
CA TRP A 143 -4.83 -3.92 8.84
C TRP A 143 -5.07 -2.62 9.64
N VAL A 144 -4.66 -1.48 9.07
CA VAL A 144 -4.83 -0.14 9.67
C VAL A 144 -5.41 0.81 8.63
N ALA A 145 -6.45 1.54 9.00
CA ALA A 145 -7.02 2.60 8.17
C ALA A 145 -6.70 3.98 8.77
N ASP A 146 -6.01 4.83 8.00
CA ASP A 146 -5.85 6.24 8.33
C ASP A 146 -6.94 7.05 7.65
N ARG A 147 -7.88 7.59 8.45
CA ARG A 147 -8.96 8.46 7.94
C ARG A 147 -8.44 9.82 7.44
N GLY A 148 -7.24 10.26 7.85
CA GLY A 148 -6.63 11.50 7.41
C GLY A 148 -6.16 11.47 5.96
N SER A 149 -5.34 10.48 5.60
CA SER A 149 -4.93 10.22 4.20
C SER A 149 -5.97 9.45 3.38
N GLY A 150 -6.89 8.74 4.04
CA GLY A 150 -7.82 7.81 3.39
C GLY A 150 -7.13 6.51 2.93
N LEU A 151 -5.92 6.20 3.39
CA LEU A 151 -5.21 4.97 3.07
C LEU A 151 -5.60 3.83 4.02
N VAL A 152 -5.64 2.61 3.46
CA VAL A 152 -5.74 1.37 4.23
C VAL A 152 -4.49 0.55 3.98
N TRP A 153 -3.76 0.24 5.06
CA TRP A 153 -2.49 -0.47 5.07
C TRP A 153 -2.68 -1.91 5.55
N GLN A 154 -2.07 -2.87 4.86
CA GLN A 154 -1.80 -4.18 5.43
C GLN A 154 -0.49 -4.10 6.21
N LEU A 155 -0.45 -4.67 7.42
CA LEU A 155 0.76 -4.74 8.25
C LEU A 155 1.36 -6.15 8.20
N ALA A 156 2.68 -6.21 8.39
CA ALA A 156 3.34 -7.46 8.74
C ALA A 156 2.76 -8.03 10.06
N PRO A 157 2.82 -9.35 10.30
CA PRO A 157 2.22 -9.99 11.48
C PRO A 157 2.69 -9.38 12.82
N ASP A 158 3.94 -8.90 12.85
CA ASP A 158 4.55 -8.27 14.02
C ASP A 158 4.29 -6.76 14.17
N GLY A 159 3.55 -6.17 13.23
CA GLY A 159 3.19 -4.76 13.19
C GLY A 159 4.36 -3.79 12.95
N ARG A 160 5.56 -4.27 12.58
CA ARG A 160 6.74 -3.41 12.40
C ARG A 160 6.79 -2.71 11.05
N GLN A 161 6.30 -3.37 10.00
CA GLN A 161 6.27 -2.86 8.63
C GLN A 161 4.86 -2.85 8.04
N GLY A 162 4.61 -1.89 7.13
CA GLY A 162 3.46 -1.93 6.23
C GLY A 162 3.82 -2.71 4.97
N VAL A 163 3.09 -3.77 4.64
CA VAL A 163 3.33 -4.61 3.46
C VAL A 163 2.95 -3.87 2.19
N PHE A 164 1.79 -3.21 2.20
CA PHE A 164 1.32 -2.31 1.16
C PHE A 164 0.24 -1.36 1.69
N ALA A 165 -0.05 -0.31 0.92
CA ALA A 165 -1.17 0.59 1.13
C ALA A 165 -2.12 0.58 -0.08
N GLN A 166 -3.42 0.72 0.16
CA GLN A 166 -4.42 0.84 -0.89
C GLN A 166 -5.44 1.95 -0.62
N GLY A 167 -6.04 2.41 -1.73
CA GLY A 167 -7.13 3.39 -1.75
C GLY A 167 -6.69 4.85 -1.68
N TRP A 168 -7.68 5.72 -1.49
CA TRP A 168 -7.64 7.13 -1.07
C TRP A 168 -9.08 7.52 -0.71
N PHE A 169 -9.61 6.83 0.30
CA PHE A 169 -11.03 6.82 0.63
C PHE A 169 -11.45 8.15 1.28
N SER A 170 -11.81 9.14 0.45
CA SER A 170 -12.21 10.51 0.83
C SER A 170 -13.39 10.66 1.82
N SER A 171 -13.94 9.54 2.28
CA SER A 171 -14.98 9.48 3.30
C SER A 171 -14.91 8.17 4.11
N LEU A 172 -13.71 7.65 4.38
CA LEU A 172 -13.48 6.41 5.13
C LEU A 172 -14.21 6.40 6.48
N VAL A 173 -15.11 5.44 6.68
CA VAL A 173 -15.88 5.29 7.93
C VAL A 173 -15.28 4.19 8.79
N ALA A 174 -15.32 2.94 8.34
CA ALA A 174 -14.85 1.78 9.10
C ALA A 174 -14.11 0.78 8.21
N ILE A 175 -13.39 -0.14 8.85
CA ILE A 175 -12.82 -1.34 8.23
C ILE A 175 -13.21 -2.59 9.03
N ALA A 176 -13.37 -3.71 8.35
CA ALA A 176 -13.54 -5.02 8.97
C ALA A 176 -12.69 -6.06 8.22
N VAL A 177 -12.05 -6.96 8.95
CA VAL A 177 -11.13 -7.96 8.38
C VAL A 177 -11.82 -9.32 8.36
N ASN A 178 -11.86 -9.97 7.20
CA ASN A 178 -12.15 -11.38 7.11
C ASN A 178 -10.82 -12.15 7.27
N ARG A 179 -10.69 -12.93 8.34
CA ARG A 179 -9.46 -13.71 8.61
C ARG A 179 -9.34 -14.98 7.76
N GLU A 180 -10.44 -15.49 7.19
CA GLU A 180 -10.40 -16.71 6.36
C GLU A 180 -9.68 -16.49 5.03
N ASP A 181 -9.95 -15.36 4.37
CA ASP A 181 -9.33 -14.97 3.09
C ASP A 181 -8.35 -13.79 3.22
N ARG A 182 -8.05 -13.39 4.48
CA ARG A 182 -7.20 -12.27 4.89
C ARG A 182 -7.62 -10.89 4.34
N SER A 183 -8.81 -10.76 3.73
CA SER A 183 -9.27 -9.53 3.09
C SER A 183 -9.70 -8.46 4.08
N CYS A 184 -9.47 -7.20 3.72
CA CYS A 184 -10.00 -6.03 4.42
C CYS A 184 -11.17 -5.42 3.64
N TRP A 185 -12.32 -5.38 4.28
CA TRP A 185 -13.50 -4.68 3.80
C TRP A 185 -13.53 -3.26 4.36
N VAL A 186 -13.91 -2.28 3.54
CA VAL A 186 -13.86 -0.86 3.87
C VAL A 186 -15.18 -0.20 3.53
N SER A 187 -15.77 0.51 4.49
CA SER A 187 -16.93 1.37 4.27
C SER A 187 -16.50 2.83 4.06
N ALA A 188 -17.14 3.51 3.11
CA ALA A 188 -16.95 4.93 2.87
C ALA A 188 -18.32 5.61 2.73
N GLY A 189 -18.58 6.66 3.51
CA GLY A 189 -19.91 7.26 3.65
C GLY A 189 -20.48 7.95 2.39
N LYS A 190 -19.76 7.92 1.26
CA LYS A 190 -20.13 8.51 -0.03
C LYS A 190 -20.17 7.49 -1.19
N THR A 191 -20.09 6.19 -0.91
CA THR A 191 -20.19 5.12 -1.92
C THR A 191 -21.55 4.41 -1.86
N ARG A 192 -21.91 3.69 -2.94
CA ARG A 192 -23.13 2.87 -3.01
C ARG A 192 -22.93 1.41 -2.61
N GLY A 193 -21.88 1.15 -1.84
CA GLY A 193 -21.33 -0.18 -1.68
C GLY A 193 -20.07 -0.18 -0.82
N LEU A 194 -19.50 -1.36 -0.63
CA LEU A 194 -18.31 -1.60 0.17
C LEU A 194 -17.10 -1.82 -0.73
N TYR A 195 -15.93 -1.37 -0.32
CA TYR A 195 -14.70 -1.83 -0.93
C TYR A 195 -14.21 -3.11 -0.27
N ARG A 196 -13.54 -3.96 -1.04
CA ARG A 196 -12.75 -5.09 -0.54
C ARG A 196 -11.34 -4.98 -1.12
N ILE A 197 -10.35 -5.14 -0.25
CA ILE A 197 -8.93 -5.32 -0.59
C ILE A 197 -8.61 -6.75 -0.18
N ASP A 198 -8.10 -7.60 -1.07
CA ASP A 198 -7.68 -8.96 -0.71
C ASP A 198 -6.27 -9.04 -0.12
N ALA A 199 -5.79 -10.27 0.07
CA ALA A 199 -4.51 -10.55 0.71
C ALA A 199 -3.32 -10.02 -0.12
N GLU A 200 -3.46 -10.08 -1.45
CA GLU A 200 -2.49 -9.63 -2.45
C GLU A 200 -2.55 -8.10 -2.69
N GLY A 201 -3.65 -7.46 -2.28
CA GLY A 201 -3.83 -6.01 -2.35
C GLY A 201 -4.68 -5.52 -3.52
N ASP A 202 -5.41 -6.39 -4.22
CA ASP A 202 -6.35 -5.98 -5.27
C ASP A 202 -7.57 -5.29 -4.66
N LEU A 203 -7.73 -4.00 -4.96
CA LEU A 203 -8.84 -3.17 -4.50
C LEU A 203 -10.04 -3.25 -5.48
N ARG A 204 -11.21 -3.66 -4.97
CA ARG A 204 -12.48 -3.65 -5.70
C ARG A 204 -13.57 -2.88 -4.96
N LEU A 205 -14.45 -2.21 -5.69
CA LEU A 205 -15.73 -1.70 -5.17
C LEU A 205 -16.84 -2.73 -5.50
N ILE A 206 -17.65 -3.06 -4.51
CA ILE A 206 -18.76 -3.99 -4.60
C ILE A 206 -20.05 -3.18 -4.43
N GLU A 207 -20.85 -3.07 -5.49
CA GLU A 207 -22.08 -2.27 -5.46
C GLU A 207 -23.21 -3.03 -4.75
N LEU A 208 -23.79 -2.42 -3.72
CA LEU A 208 -24.77 -3.07 -2.81
C LEU A 208 -26.02 -2.20 -2.57
N ASP A 209 -26.28 -1.23 -3.44
CA ASP A 209 -27.32 -0.20 -3.28
C ASP A 209 -27.34 0.51 -1.91
N LEU A 210 -26.21 0.61 -1.20
CA LEU A 210 -26.13 1.42 0.02
C LEU A 210 -26.29 2.92 -0.32
N THR A 211 -26.84 3.72 0.60
CA THR A 211 -26.91 5.19 0.45
C THR A 211 -25.81 5.92 1.20
N SER A 212 -25.43 5.46 2.40
CA SER A 212 -24.23 5.93 3.09
C SER A 212 -23.67 4.82 3.99
N PRO A 213 -22.69 4.03 3.50
CA PRO A 213 -22.03 2.97 4.26
C PRO A 213 -21.39 3.50 5.55
N GLY A 214 -21.80 2.90 6.67
CA GLY A 214 -21.49 3.31 8.02
C GLY A 214 -20.49 2.41 8.73
N ASP A 215 -20.75 2.09 9.99
CA ASP A 215 -19.95 1.09 10.71
C ASP A 215 -20.08 -0.29 10.06
N LEU A 216 -19.04 -1.10 10.18
CA LEU A 216 -18.86 -2.37 9.47
C LEU A 216 -18.25 -3.41 10.40
N SER A 217 -18.84 -4.60 10.47
CA SER A 217 -18.35 -5.69 11.32
C SER A 217 -18.45 -7.02 10.58
N ILE A 218 -17.46 -7.90 10.73
CA ILE A 218 -17.42 -9.22 10.09
C ILE A 218 -17.07 -10.28 11.13
N ASP A 219 -17.87 -11.34 11.21
CA ASP A 219 -17.45 -12.58 11.84
C ASP A 219 -16.90 -13.51 10.76
N SER A 220 -15.60 -13.78 10.85
CA SER A 220 -14.91 -14.60 9.83
C SER A 220 -15.33 -16.08 9.92
N GLY A 221 -15.71 -16.59 11.10
CA GLY A 221 -16.01 -18.01 11.31
C GLY A 221 -17.40 -18.41 10.79
N SER A 222 -18.40 -17.52 10.92
CA SER A 222 -19.69 -17.70 10.26
C SER A 222 -19.66 -17.30 8.78
N GLY A 223 -18.72 -16.43 8.39
CA GLY A 223 -18.64 -15.87 7.04
C GLY A 223 -19.75 -14.84 6.77
N ILE A 224 -20.11 -14.06 7.80
CA ILE A 224 -21.19 -13.07 7.75
C ILE A 224 -20.63 -11.67 8.10
N GLY A 225 -20.93 -10.72 7.23
CA GLY A 225 -20.65 -9.31 7.40
C GLY A 225 -21.92 -8.50 7.65
N TRP A 226 -21.77 -7.41 8.40
CA TRP A 226 -22.83 -6.51 8.83
C TRP A 226 -22.42 -5.07 8.55
N VAL A 227 -23.29 -4.30 7.88
CA VAL A 227 -23.04 -2.90 7.54
C VAL A 227 -24.24 -2.05 7.93
N ALA A 228 -23.97 -0.88 8.53
CA ALA A 228 -24.99 0.13 8.77
C ALA A 228 -25.14 1.04 7.54
N ASP A 229 -26.37 1.33 7.10
CA ASP A 229 -26.66 2.44 6.20
C ASP A 229 -27.08 3.66 7.02
N LEU A 230 -26.18 4.64 7.12
CA LEU A 230 -26.35 5.83 7.98
C LEU A 230 -27.48 6.74 7.50
N THR A 231 -27.85 6.69 6.22
CA THR A 231 -28.93 7.51 5.64
C THR A 231 -30.28 6.82 5.79
N ARG A 232 -30.38 5.51 5.55
CA ARG A 232 -31.62 4.74 5.76
C ARG A 232 -31.88 4.41 7.23
N GLN A 233 -30.87 4.52 8.10
CA GLN A 233 -30.94 4.09 9.50
C GLN A 233 -31.37 2.62 9.61
N ARG A 234 -30.67 1.76 8.86
CA ARG A 234 -30.89 0.31 8.76
C ARG A 234 -29.58 -0.45 8.78
N VAL A 235 -29.60 -1.63 9.38
CA VAL A 235 -28.49 -2.57 9.32
C VAL A 235 -28.78 -3.60 8.23
N PHE A 236 -27.75 -4.00 7.50
CA PHE A 236 -27.81 -5.02 6.47
C PHE A 236 -26.79 -6.11 6.76
N GLN A 237 -27.17 -7.38 6.54
CA GLN A 237 -26.26 -8.52 6.56
C GLN A 237 -25.90 -8.96 5.13
N PHE A 238 -24.71 -9.51 4.95
CA PHE A 238 -24.22 -10.11 3.71
C PHE A 238 -23.27 -11.29 4.02
N SER A 239 -23.10 -12.23 3.10
CA SER A 239 -22.13 -13.32 3.29
C SER A 239 -20.78 -12.98 2.65
N THR A 240 -19.69 -13.10 3.41
CA THR A 240 -18.33 -12.96 2.88
C THR A 240 -17.88 -14.16 2.03
N ARG A 241 -18.65 -15.27 2.06
CA ARG A 241 -18.40 -16.50 1.30
C ARG A 241 -19.19 -16.58 -0.02
N ALA A 242 -20.06 -15.61 -0.29
CA ALA A 242 -20.78 -15.51 -1.56
C ALA A 242 -19.84 -15.09 -2.71
N ASN A 243 -20.24 -15.37 -3.95
CA ASN A 243 -19.54 -14.81 -5.11
C ASN A 243 -19.64 -13.27 -5.09
N ILE A 244 -18.49 -12.61 -5.15
CA ILE A 244 -18.35 -11.16 -5.01
C ILE A 244 -19.09 -10.39 -6.11
N ASP A 245 -19.19 -10.96 -7.31
CA ASP A 245 -19.87 -10.36 -8.47
C ASP A 245 -21.40 -10.47 -8.38
N SER A 246 -21.91 -11.23 -7.41
CA SER A 246 -23.34 -11.43 -7.15
C SER A 246 -23.68 -11.29 -5.67
N LEU A 247 -22.94 -10.46 -4.93
CA LEU A 247 -23.14 -10.27 -3.51
C LEU A 247 -24.49 -9.55 -3.25
N GLY A 248 -25.36 -10.21 -2.50
CA GLY A 248 -26.63 -9.64 -2.03
C GLY A 248 -26.54 -9.17 -0.58
N MET A 249 -27.50 -8.33 -0.18
CA MET A 249 -27.72 -7.96 1.22
C MET A 249 -29.14 -8.31 1.66
N THR A 250 -29.32 -8.56 2.96
CA THR A 250 -30.64 -8.69 3.60
C THR A 250 -30.79 -7.59 4.63
N GLU A 251 -31.91 -6.85 4.61
CA GLU A 251 -32.24 -5.87 5.65
C GLU A 251 -32.53 -6.60 6.96
N VAL A 252 -31.93 -6.08 8.04
CA VAL A 252 -32.13 -6.55 9.40
C VAL A 252 -33.25 -5.70 10.02
N ASP A 253 -34.18 -6.31 10.77
CA ASP A 253 -35.25 -5.59 11.48
C ASP A 253 -34.69 -4.84 12.71
N ALA A 254 -33.86 -3.83 12.43
CA ALA A 254 -33.19 -2.98 13.38
C ALA A 254 -33.04 -1.57 12.80
N SER A 255 -33.61 -0.60 13.51
CA SER A 255 -33.41 0.84 13.27
C SER A 255 -32.57 1.46 14.38
N PHE A 256 -31.83 2.52 14.05
CA PHE A 256 -30.90 3.19 14.97
C PHE A 256 -30.81 4.69 14.70
N GLU A 257 -30.31 5.45 15.67
CA GLU A 257 -29.91 6.83 15.46
C GLU A 257 -28.38 6.97 15.32
N ASN A 258 -27.93 7.96 14.57
CA ASN A 258 -26.48 8.18 14.35
C ASN A 258 -25.86 8.88 15.57
N PRO A 259 -24.75 8.39 16.16
CA PRO A 259 -23.87 7.34 15.64
C PRO A 259 -24.12 5.92 16.20
N ILE A 260 -24.20 4.94 15.30
CA ILE A 260 -24.23 3.50 15.59
C ILE A 260 -22.83 2.91 15.82
N SER A 261 -22.73 1.76 16.49
CA SER A 261 -21.64 0.80 16.27
C SER A 261 -22.13 -0.65 16.14
N LEU A 262 -21.38 -1.49 15.41
CA LEU A 262 -21.71 -2.90 15.13
C LEU A 262 -20.67 -3.87 15.70
N GLY A 263 -21.11 -5.03 16.20
CA GLY A 263 -20.25 -6.10 16.69
C GLY A 263 -20.77 -7.49 16.29
N ALA A 264 -20.24 -8.04 15.20
CA ALA A 264 -20.56 -9.39 14.73
C ALA A 264 -20.04 -10.46 15.72
N VAL A 265 -20.86 -11.48 16.01
CA VAL A 265 -20.51 -12.63 16.85
C VAL A 265 -21.24 -13.86 16.32
N GLY A 266 -20.51 -14.78 15.67
CA GLY A 266 -21.10 -15.92 14.98
C GLY A 266 -22.11 -15.47 13.92
N GLU A 267 -23.34 -15.97 14.00
CA GLU A 267 -24.45 -15.59 13.10
C GLU A 267 -25.25 -14.37 13.61
N SER A 268 -24.82 -13.76 14.72
CA SER A 268 -25.51 -12.65 15.38
C SER A 268 -24.75 -11.33 15.27
N CYS A 269 -25.43 -10.22 15.58
CA CYS A 269 -24.80 -8.89 15.62
C CYS A 269 -25.31 -8.03 16.76
N TRP A 270 -24.38 -7.50 17.56
CA TRP A 270 -24.64 -6.45 18.53
C TRP A 270 -24.73 -5.10 17.82
N ILE A 271 -25.82 -4.38 18.09
CA ILE A 271 -26.15 -3.08 17.49
C ILE A 271 -26.20 -2.05 18.63
N VAL A 272 -25.22 -1.16 18.68
CA VAL A 272 -25.10 -0.12 19.71
C VAL A 272 -25.65 1.19 19.18
N ASP A 273 -26.86 1.53 19.59
CA ASP A 273 -27.60 2.73 19.20
C ASP A 273 -27.37 3.82 20.27
N ARG A 274 -26.31 4.61 20.06
CA ARG A 274 -25.80 5.53 21.09
C ARG A 274 -26.76 6.67 21.45
N PRO A 275 -27.43 7.36 20.50
CA PRO A 275 -28.35 8.44 20.85
C PRO A 275 -29.59 7.94 21.61
N ALA A 276 -30.13 6.78 21.22
CA ALA A 276 -31.25 6.16 21.92
C ALA A 276 -30.86 5.47 23.25
N GLY A 277 -29.57 5.43 23.60
CA GLY A 277 -29.07 4.87 24.85
C GLY A 277 -29.30 3.37 25.02
N ARG A 278 -29.35 2.61 23.91
CA ARG A 278 -29.70 1.18 23.91
C ARG A 278 -28.69 0.32 23.15
N VAL A 279 -28.68 -0.96 23.50
CA VAL A 279 -27.95 -2.00 22.78
C VAL A 279 -28.95 -3.09 22.41
N LEU A 280 -28.97 -3.49 21.15
CA LEU A 280 -29.78 -4.56 20.62
C LEU A 280 -28.88 -5.74 20.22
N LEU A 281 -29.41 -6.95 20.28
CA LEU A 281 -28.82 -8.13 19.66
C LEU A 281 -29.77 -8.60 18.56
N TYR A 282 -29.30 -8.64 17.33
CA TYR A 282 -29.96 -9.43 16.30
C TYR A 282 -29.40 -10.86 16.38
N ASP A 283 -30.28 -11.83 16.65
CA ASP A 283 -29.95 -13.25 16.73
C ASP A 283 -30.28 -13.94 15.40
N GLY A 284 -29.26 -14.10 14.56
CA GLY A 284 -29.41 -14.76 13.25
C GLY A 284 -29.58 -16.28 13.33
N ALA A 285 -29.30 -16.91 14.47
CA ALA A 285 -29.53 -18.35 14.66
C ALA A 285 -31.01 -18.67 14.99
N ALA A 286 -31.81 -17.64 15.31
CA ALA A 286 -33.24 -17.73 15.60
C ALA A 286 -34.15 -17.21 14.46
N ALA A 287 -33.57 -16.81 13.32
CA ALA A 287 -34.23 -16.12 12.21
C ALA A 287 -34.59 -17.03 11.02
#